data_AF-A0A972LWY9-F1
#
_entry.id   AF-A0A972LWY9-F1
#
_cell.length_a   1.000
_cell.length_b   1.000
_cell.length_c   1.000
_cell.angle_alpha   90.00
_cell.angle_beta   90.00
_cell.angle_gamma   90.00
#
_symmetry.space_group_name_H-M   'P 1'
#
loop_
_entity.id
_entity.type
_entity.pdbx_description
1 polymer ?
#
loop_
_entity_poly.entity_id
_entity_poly.type
_entity_poly.pdbx_seq_one_letter_code
_entity_poly.pdbx_strand_id
1 'polypeptide(L)'
;MSKKAFNKTKINFWVDVLLLVVFLLLCWASVVTRYVFPVATLSEGWTLWGLDYLAWTDIQFAILCAMLATVLLHVMLHWTWVCGVIESWNRKRRGNGSAEKADTGNRTLWGVGFLIVLLNVLGLGIAVAALSVQQAMP
;
A
#
# COMPACT_ATOMS: atom_id res chain seq x y z
N MET A 1 10.05 25.27 27.04
CA MET A 1 9.32 24.98 25.78
C MET A 1 8.85 23.53 25.81
N SER A 2 7.58 23.29 26.11
CA SER A 2 6.99 21.95 26.06
C SER A 2 6.91 21.51 24.59
N LYS A 3 7.75 20.57 24.18
CA LYS A 3 7.60 19.91 22.87
C LYS A 3 6.22 19.25 22.90
N LYS A 4 5.24 19.83 22.19
CA LYS A 4 3.94 19.21 21.94
C LYS A 4 4.22 17.81 21.43
N ALA A 5 4.08 16.81 22.30
CA ALA A 5 4.09 15.42 21.91
C ALA A 5 2.85 15.23 21.04
N PHE A 6 3.01 15.39 19.72
CA PHE A 6 1.98 15.03 18.77
C PHE A 6 1.53 13.62 19.15
N ASN A 7 0.26 13.49 19.50
CA ASN A 7 -0.28 12.26 20.05
C ASN A 7 -0.21 11.21 18.92
N LYS A 8 0.80 10.35 18.94
CA LYS A 8 1.08 9.34 17.90
C LYS A 8 -0.17 8.53 17.57
N THR A 9 -0.99 8.25 18.58
CA THR A 9 -2.30 7.60 18.43
C THR A 9 -3.26 8.38 17.52
N LYS A 10 -3.28 9.72 17.61
CA LYS A 10 -4.09 10.56 16.70
C LYS A 10 -3.56 10.51 15.27
N ILE A 11 -2.24 10.52 15.07
CA ILE A 11 -1.64 10.41 13.73
C ILE A 11 -2.01 9.06 13.11
N ASN A 12 -1.81 7.96 13.84
CA ASN A 12 -2.14 6.62 13.36
C ASN A 12 -3.63 6.52 12.99
N PHE A 13 -4.53 7.00 13.85
CA PHE A 13 -5.96 7.04 13.56
C PHE A 13 -6.27 7.79 12.25
N TRP A 14 -5.68 8.96 12.03
CA TRP A 14 -5.89 9.72 10.80
C TRP A 14 -5.31 9.06 9.56
N VAL A 15 -4.17 8.38 9.68
CA VAL A 15 -3.59 7.60 8.58
C VAL A 15 -4.52 6.44 8.21
N ASP A 16 -5.12 5.76 9.19
CA ASP A 16 -6.06 4.66 8.94
C ASP A 16 -7.36 5.15 8.29
N VAL A 17 -7.88 6.28 8.75
CA VAL A 17 -9.05 6.94 8.12
C VAL A 17 -8.71 7.36 6.69
N LEU A 18 -7.55 7.96 6.46
CA LEU A 18 -7.10 8.34 5.12
C LEU A 18 -6.97 7.09 4.22
N LEU A 19 -6.42 6.01 4.74
CA LEU A 19 -6.28 4.74 4.03
C LEU A 19 -7.65 4.15 3.64
N LEU A 20 -8.63 4.21 4.53
CA LEU A 20 -10.01 3.82 4.23
C LEU A 20 -10.63 4.68 3.13
N VAL A 21 -10.45 6.00 3.19
CA VAL A 21 -10.98 6.93 2.18
C VAL A 21 -10.35 6.66 0.81
N VAL A 22 -9.03 6.54 0.74
CA VAL A 22 -8.31 6.26 -0.51
C VAL A 22 -8.72 4.90 -1.07
N PHE A 23 -8.91 3.90 -0.21
CA PHE A 23 -9.42 2.59 -0.62
C PHE A 23 -10.81 2.68 -1.25
N LEU A 24 -11.74 3.40 -0.60
CA LEU A 24 -13.10 3.58 -1.13
C LEU A 24 -13.10 4.33 -2.46
N LEU A 25 -12.26 5.35 -2.61
CA LEU A 25 -12.07 6.07 -3.88
C LEU A 25 -11.53 5.14 -4.97
N LEU A 26 -10.57 4.26 -4.64
CA LEU A 26 -10.03 3.29 -5.59
C LEU A 26 -11.11 2.28 -6.02
N CYS A 27 -11.90 1.76 -5.09
CA CYS A 27 -13.02 0.88 -5.39
C CYS A 27 -14.04 1.56 -6.30
N TRP A 28 -14.42 2.79 -5.96
CA TRP A 28 -15.36 3.57 -6.75
C TRP A 28 -14.82 3.82 -8.18
N ALA A 29 -13.58 4.30 -8.32
CA ALA A 29 -12.96 4.52 -9.63
C ALA A 29 -12.88 3.22 -10.45
N SER A 30 -12.55 2.09 -9.80
CA SER A 30 -12.49 0.78 -10.46
C SER A 30 -13.86 0.31 -10.96
N VAL A 31 -14.92 0.58 -10.21
CA VAL A 31 -16.30 0.26 -10.63
C VAL A 31 -16.73 1.16 -11.78
N VAL A 32 -16.39 2.45 -11.73
CA VAL A 32 -16.69 3.41 -12.81
C VAL A 32 -15.99 2.99 -14.12
N THR A 33 -14.68 2.76 -14.09
CA THR A 33 -13.93 2.36 -15.30
C THR A 33 -14.36 1.00 -15.84
N ARG A 34 -14.78 0.07 -14.99
CA ARG A 34 -15.17 -1.29 -15.40
C ARG A 34 -16.60 -1.43 -15.90
N TYR A 35 -17.55 -0.71 -15.29
CA TYR A 35 -18.98 -0.91 -15.51
C TYR A 35 -19.72 0.29 -16.11
N VAL A 36 -19.20 1.51 -15.95
CA VAL A 36 -19.83 2.71 -16.52
C VAL A 36 -19.33 2.96 -17.94
N PHE A 37 -18.03 2.77 -18.18
CA PHE A 37 -17.49 2.81 -19.54
C PHE A 37 -17.70 1.47 -20.28
N PRO A 38 -17.92 1.51 -21.61
CA PRO A 38 -17.83 0.32 -22.43
C PRO A 38 -16.40 -0.25 -22.41
N VAL A 39 -16.24 -1.46 -22.94
CA VAL A 39 -14.91 -2.10 -23.04
C VAL A 39 -13.89 -1.17 -23.70
N ALA A 40 -12.63 -1.22 -23.24
CA ALA A 40 -11.58 -0.26 -23.60
C ALA A 40 -11.36 -0.08 -25.12
N THR A 41 -11.66 -1.10 -25.92
CA THR A 41 -11.53 -1.05 -27.39
C THR A 41 -12.69 -0.34 -28.10
N LEU A 42 -13.79 -0.07 -27.39
CA LEU A 42 -15.02 0.56 -27.91
C LEU A 42 -15.35 1.88 -27.20
N SER A 43 -14.50 2.34 -26.29
CA SER A 43 -14.69 3.56 -25.51
C SER A 43 -14.21 4.83 -26.21
N GLU A 44 -13.77 4.74 -27.46
CA GLU A 44 -13.38 5.90 -28.27
C GLU A 44 -14.57 6.87 -28.42
N GLY A 45 -14.35 8.15 -28.07
CA GLY A 45 -15.38 9.19 -28.10
C GLY A 45 -16.34 9.23 -26.90
N TRP A 46 -16.31 8.25 -25.99
CA TRP A 46 -17.11 8.29 -24.77
C TRP A 46 -16.46 9.16 -23.71
N THR A 47 -17.23 10.06 -23.12
CA THR A 47 -16.77 10.89 -22.02
C THR A 47 -17.72 10.78 -20.82
N LEU A 48 -17.14 10.76 -19.63
CA LEU A 48 -17.85 10.83 -18.36
C LEU A 48 -17.36 12.08 -17.62
N TRP A 49 -18.29 13.01 -17.39
CA TRP A 49 -18.00 14.33 -16.79
C TRP A 49 -16.90 15.11 -17.52
N GLY A 50 -16.84 14.98 -18.84
CA GLY A 50 -15.86 15.65 -19.69
C GLY A 50 -14.48 14.99 -19.73
N LEU A 51 -14.30 13.84 -19.06
CA LEU A 51 -13.09 13.04 -19.10
C LEU A 51 -13.32 11.78 -19.93
N ASP A 52 -12.34 11.40 -20.75
CA ASP A 52 -12.36 10.17 -21.53
C ASP A 52 -11.98 8.95 -20.67
N TYR A 53 -12.06 7.77 -21.27
CA TYR A 53 -11.70 6.52 -20.59
C TYR A 53 -10.25 6.53 -20.07
N LEU A 54 -9.31 7.07 -20.86
CA LEU A 54 -7.89 7.07 -20.52
C LEU A 54 -7.62 7.96 -19.29
N ALA A 55 -8.19 9.15 -19.24
CA ALA A 55 -8.08 10.05 -18.10
C ALA A 55 -8.65 9.42 -16.82
N TRP A 56 -9.77 8.68 -16.92
CA TRP A 56 -10.32 7.95 -15.78
C TRP A 56 -9.40 6.81 -15.31
N THR A 57 -8.76 6.09 -16.23
CA THR A 57 -7.76 5.06 -15.87
C THR A 57 -6.51 5.67 -15.24
N ASP A 58 -6.07 6.85 -15.69
CA ASP A 58 -4.95 7.58 -15.09
C ASP A 58 -5.27 8.05 -13.67
N ILE A 59 -6.49 8.56 -13.44
CA ILE A 59 -6.97 8.91 -12.10
C ILE A 59 -6.99 7.67 -11.20
N GLN A 60 -7.52 6.55 -11.68
CA GLN A 60 -7.54 5.30 -10.93
C GLN A 60 -6.11 4.86 -10.56
N PHE A 61 -5.17 4.98 -11.50
CA PHE A 61 -3.75 4.65 -11.27
C PHE A 61 -3.10 5.61 -10.24
N ALA A 62 -3.38 6.90 -10.31
CA ALA A 62 -2.89 7.87 -9.33
C ALA A 62 -3.41 7.57 -7.91
N ILE A 63 -4.68 7.19 -7.78
CA ILE A 63 -5.27 6.75 -6.50
C ILE A 63 -4.59 5.47 -6.01
N LEU A 64 -4.30 4.51 -6.91
CA LEU A 64 -3.57 3.29 -6.56
C LEU A 64 -2.15 3.61 -6.03
N CYS A 65 -1.43 4.55 -6.66
CA CYS A 65 -0.13 5.02 -6.16
C CYS A 65 -0.25 5.68 -4.78
N ALA A 66 -1.27 6.51 -4.57
CA ALA A 66 -1.53 7.13 -3.27
C ALA A 66 -1.89 6.09 -2.19
N MET A 67 -2.65 5.05 -2.56
CA MET A 67 -2.99 3.92 -1.68
C MET A 67 -1.73 3.18 -1.25
N LEU A 68 -0.86 2.86 -2.21
CA LEU A 68 0.41 2.19 -1.93
C LEU A 68 1.26 3.03 -0.97
N ALA A 69 1.44 4.32 -1.24
CA ALA A 69 2.21 5.22 -0.39
C ALA A 69 1.64 5.29 1.04
N THR A 70 0.32 5.36 1.19
CA THR A 70 -0.36 5.43 2.49
C THR A 70 -0.23 4.11 3.25
N VAL A 71 -0.33 2.96 2.57
CA VAL A 71 -0.08 1.64 3.16
C VAL A 71 1.35 1.52 3.69
N LEU A 72 2.34 1.96 2.91
CA LEU A 72 3.75 1.93 3.35
C LEU A 72 3.95 2.78 4.60
N LEU A 73 3.40 4.01 4.61
CA LEU A 73 3.45 4.88 5.78
C LEU A 73 2.76 4.25 7.00
N HIS A 74 1.57 3.66 6.83
CA HIS A 74 0.85 2.96 7.89
C HIS A 74 1.69 1.83 8.50
N VAL A 75 2.28 0.98 7.65
CA VAL A 75 3.15 -0.13 8.10
C VAL A 75 4.37 0.39 8.86
N MET A 76 5.00 1.47 8.39
CA MET A 76 6.13 2.09 9.08
C MET A 76 5.74 2.62 10.48
N LEU A 77 4.55 3.22 10.63
CA LEU A 77 4.06 3.69 11.92
C LEU A 77 3.70 2.55 12.87
N HIS A 78 3.11 1.48 12.36
CA HIS A 78 2.73 0.29 13.14
C HIS A 78 3.89 -0.69 13.38
N TRP A 79 5.06 -0.45 12.81
CA TRP A 79 6.19 -1.37 12.85
C TRP A 79 6.61 -1.79 14.27
N THR A 80 6.58 -0.87 15.23
CA THR A 80 6.90 -1.18 16.63
C THR A 80 5.90 -2.16 17.27
N TRP A 81 4.63 -2.06 16.90
CA TRP A 81 3.59 -3.00 17.29
C TRP A 81 3.81 -4.36 16.62
N VAL A 82 4.16 -4.40 15.33
CA VAL A 82 4.46 -5.64 14.60
C VAL A 82 5.62 -6.40 15.27
N CYS A 83 6.72 -5.73 15.61
CA CYS A 83 7.82 -6.35 16.37
C CYS A 83 7.34 -6.92 17.71
N GLY A 84 6.52 -6.17 18.45
CA GLY A 84 5.94 -6.64 19.71
C GLY A 84 5.06 -7.89 19.56
N VAL A 85 4.26 -7.96 18.50
CA VAL A 85 3.44 -9.15 18.18
C VAL A 85 4.32 -10.34 17.84
N ILE A 86 5.33 -10.17 16.99
CA ILE A 86 6.27 -11.25 16.60
C ILE A 86 7.05 -11.76 17.82
N GLU A 87 7.55 -10.85 18.66
CA GLU A 87 8.23 -11.19 19.90
C GLU A 87 7.31 -11.98 20.85
N SER A 88 6.03 -11.60 20.95
CA SER A 88 5.04 -12.31 21.77
C SER A 88 4.77 -13.74 21.26
N TRP A 89 4.69 -13.93 19.94
CA TRP A 89 4.52 -15.24 19.32
C TRP A 89 5.77 -16.12 19.51
N ASN A 90 6.95 -15.54 19.32
CA ASN A 90 8.21 -16.24 19.54
C ASN A 90 8.40 -16.65 21.00
N ARG A 91 8.02 -15.80 21.97
CA ARG A 91 8.06 -16.12 23.40
C ARG A 91 7.12 -17.26 23.76
N LYS A 92 5.90 -17.26 23.20
CA LYS A 92 4.92 -18.35 23.38
C LYS A 92 5.41 -19.67 22.78
N ARG A 93 6.15 -19.63 21.67
CA ARG A 93 6.74 -20.83 21.03
C ARG A 93 8.02 -21.33 21.70
N ARG A 94 8.86 -20.46 22.26
CA ARG A 94 10.19 -20.83 22.80
C ARG A 94 10.22 -21.19 24.28
N GLY A 95 9.15 -20.97 25.04
CA GLY A 95 9.11 -21.30 26.47
C GLY A 95 10.08 -20.43 27.29
N ASN A 96 9.56 -19.35 27.87
CA ASN A 96 10.17 -18.50 28.91
C ASN A 96 11.72 -18.31 28.91
N GLY A 97 12.34 -18.14 27.75
CA GLY A 97 13.75 -17.74 27.61
C GLY A 97 13.87 -16.22 27.55
N SER A 98 14.71 -15.66 28.42
CA SER A 98 15.00 -14.23 28.59
C SER A 98 15.32 -13.54 27.26
N ALA A 99 14.36 -12.78 26.72
CA ALA A 99 14.58 -11.97 25.53
C ALA A 99 15.32 -10.69 25.92
N GLU A 100 16.61 -10.64 25.59
CA GLU A 100 17.43 -9.44 25.54
C GLU A 100 16.65 -8.32 24.82
N LYS A 101 16.58 -7.12 25.41
CA LYS A 101 15.87 -5.97 24.83
C LYS A 101 16.45 -5.68 23.44
N ALA A 102 15.80 -6.15 22.39
CA ALA A 102 16.18 -5.83 21.03
C ALA A 102 16.14 -4.32 20.85
N ASP A 103 17.32 -3.74 20.66
CA ASP A 103 17.55 -2.31 20.64
C ASP A 103 16.78 -1.65 19.49
N THR A 104 16.40 -0.39 19.69
CA THR A 104 15.49 0.37 18.81
C THR A 104 16.03 0.45 17.36
N GLY A 105 17.37 0.46 17.20
CA GLY A 105 18.03 0.45 15.90
C GLY A 105 17.84 -0.83 15.10
N ASN A 106 17.85 -1.99 15.76
CA ASN A 106 17.70 -3.29 15.10
C ASN A 106 16.26 -3.46 14.56
N ARG A 107 15.27 -2.89 15.26
CA ARG A 107 13.87 -2.88 14.83
C ARG A 107 13.70 -2.10 13.53
N THR A 108 14.24 -0.89 13.42
CA THR A 108 14.13 -0.09 12.19
C THR A 108 14.79 -0.77 11.00
N LEU A 109 15.94 -1.42 11.18
CA LEU A 109 16.64 -2.15 10.13
C LEU A 109 15.80 -3.30 9.56
N TRP A 110 15.14 -4.08 10.42
CA TRP A 110 14.22 -5.12 9.99
C TRP A 110 13.00 -4.57 9.23
N GLY A 111 12.50 -3.39 9.64
CA GLY A 111 11.38 -2.73 8.96
C GLY A 111 11.73 -2.29 7.56
N VAL A 112 12.87 -1.61 7.43
CA VAL A 112 13.39 -1.18 6.12
C VAL A 112 13.71 -2.40 5.24
N GLY A 113 14.33 -3.44 5.80
CA GLY A 113 14.60 -4.69 5.08
C GLY A 113 13.33 -5.35 4.55
N PHE A 114 12.28 -5.43 5.37
CA PHE A 114 10.98 -5.95 4.96
C PHE A 114 10.34 -5.13 3.83
N LEU A 115 10.39 -3.79 3.92
CA LEU A 115 9.92 -2.89 2.87
C LEU A 115 10.68 -3.10 1.55
N ILE A 116 12.01 -3.21 1.60
CA ILE A 116 12.85 -3.46 0.43
C ILE A 116 12.45 -4.77 -0.24
N VAL A 117 12.26 -5.85 0.54
CA VAL A 117 11.84 -7.15 -0.01
C VAL A 117 10.48 -7.05 -0.68
N LEU A 118 9.48 -6.43 -0.03
CA LEU A 118 8.15 -6.26 -0.62
C LEU A 118 8.18 -5.49 -1.94
N LEU A 119 8.92 -4.36 -1.98
CA LEU A 119 9.04 -3.56 -3.19
C LEU A 119 9.77 -4.31 -4.31
N ASN A 120 10.78 -5.10 -3.99
CA ASN A 120 11.49 -5.92 -4.99
C ASN A 120 10.62 -7.05 -5.52
N VAL A 121 9.83 -7.73 -4.67
CA VAL A 121 8.89 -8.77 -5.10
C VAL A 121 7.82 -8.17 -6.04
N LEU A 122 7.27 -7.00 -5.69
CA LEU A 122 6.31 -6.30 -6.54
C LEU A 122 6.94 -5.89 -7.88
N GLY A 123 8.13 -5.27 -7.84
CA GLY A 123 8.86 -4.84 -9.03
C GLY A 123 9.24 -6.00 -9.94
N LEU A 124 9.68 -7.12 -9.36
CA LEU A 124 9.96 -8.34 -10.11
C LEU A 124 8.70 -8.89 -10.78
N GLY A 125 7.57 -8.89 -10.07
CA GLY A 125 6.28 -9.30 -10.65
C GLY A 125 5.89 -8.45 -11.86
N ILE A 126 6.05 -7.12 -11.75
CA ILE A 126 5.81 -6.18 -12.87
C ILE A 126 6.78 -6.44 -14.02
N ALA A 127 8.08 -6.64 -13.73
CA ALA A 127 9.09 -6.91 -14.76
C ALA A 127 8.80 -8.22 -15.51
N VAL A 128 8.45 -9.29 -14.78
CA VAL A 128 8.06 -10.57 -15.38
C VAL A 128 6.82 -10.39 -16.25
N ALA A 129 5.81 -9.67 -15.77
CA ALA A 129 4.61 -9.38 -16.56
C ALA A 129 4.95 -8.62 -17.85
N ALA A 130 5.78 -7.57 -17.76
CA ALA A 130 6.20 -6.77 -18.90
C ALA A 130 6.99 -7.59 -19.94
N LEU A 131 7.88 -8.48 -19.50
CA LEU A 131 8.63 -9.39 -20.37
C LEU A 131 7.76 -10.50 -20.98
N SER A 132 6.61 -10.79 -20.38
CA SER A 132 5.69 -11.84 -20.84
C SER A 132 4.62 -11.32 -21.81
N VAL A 133 4.52 -10.00 -22.03
CA VAL A 133 3.60 -9.42 -23.01
C VAL A 133 4.05 -9.82 -24.41
N GLN A 134 3.20 -10.55 -25.11
CA GLN A 134 3.39 -10.91 -26.51
C GLN A 134 2.48 -10.04 -27.37
N GLN A 135 3.00 -9.54 -28.50
CA GLN A 135 2.16 -8.95 -29.52
C GLN A 135 1.34 -10.08 -30.16
N ALA A 136 0.02 -9.91 -30.24
CA ALA A 136 -0.81 -10.82 -31.03
C ALA A 136 -0.29 -10.78 -32.48
N MET A 137 0.17 -11.92 -32.99
CA MET A 137 0.63 -12.02 -34.38
C MET A 137 -0.54 -11.63 -35.31
N PRO A 138 -0.30 -10.79 -36.34
CA PRO A 138 -1.32 -10.36 -37.28
C PRO A 138 -1.89 -11.52 -38.12
#